data_AF-A0A3D2FZJ7-F1
#
_entry.id   AF-A0A3D2FZJ7-F1
#
_cell.length_a   1.000
_cell.length_b   1.000
_cell.length_c   1.000
_cell.angle_alpha   90.00
_cell.angle_beta   90.00
_cell.angle_gamma   90.00
#
_symmetry.space_group_name_H-M   'P 1'
#
loop_
_entity.id
_entity.type
_entity.pdbx_description
1 polymer ?
#
loop_
_entity_poly.entity_id
_entity_poly.type
_entity_poly.pdbx_seq_one_letter_code
_entity_poly.pdbx_strand_id
1 'polypeptide(L)' 'VYNLCDNAVKYNRPGGSVTVTAEKRGGETVLSVADTGIGIPYEHQNRVFERFYRVD' A
#
# COMPACT_ATOMS: atom_id res chain seq x y z
N VAL A 1 -6.49 3.55 -7.81
CA VAL A 1 -6.00 4.36 -6.66
C VAL A 1 -6.76 4.06 -5.38
N TYR A 2 -8.11 4.10 -5.39
CA TYR A 2 -8.94 3.84 -4.21
C TYR A 2 -8.53 2.59 -3.40
N ASN A 3 -8.37 1.44 -4.04
CA ASN A 3 -8.00 0.19 -3.35
C ASN A 3 -6.67 0.28 -2.57
N LEU A 4 -5.69 1.03 -3.09
CA LEU A 4 -4.40 1.19 -2.40
C LEU A 4 -4.55 2.10 -1.18
N CYS A 5 -5.30 3.20 -1.32
CA CYS A 5 -5.58 4.10 -0.21
C CYS A 5 -6.44 3.44 0.88
N ASP A 6 -7.44 2.64 0.48
CA ASP A 6 -8.29 1.89 1.41
C ASP A 6 -7.47 0.90 2.24
N ASN A 7 -6.61 0.10 1.59
CA ASN A 7 -5.69 -0.80 2.28
C ASN A 7 -4.75 -0.03 3.22
N ALA A 8 -4.17 1.07 2.75
CA ALA A 8 -3.25 1.92 3.52
C ALA A 8 -3.88 2.55 4.77
N VAL A 9 -5.20 2.80 4.76
CA VAL A 9 -5.95 3.26 5.94
C VAL A 9 -6.37 2.09 6.82
N LYS A 10 -6.92 1.02 6.22
CA LYS A 10 -7.47 -0.13 6.93
C LYS A 10 -6.42 -0.89 7.74
N TYR A 11 -5.21 -1.05 7.23
CA TYR A 11 -4.12 -1.79 7.89
C TYR A 11 -3.10 -0.86 8.58
N ASN A 12 -3.47 0.41 8.77
CA ASN A 12 -2.64 1.39 9.48
C ASN A 12 -2.76 1.23 11.00
N ARG A 13 -2.04 2.10 11.72
CA ARG A 13 -2.06 2.20 13.19
C ARG A 13 -2.68 3.51 13.67
N PRO A 14 -3.19 3.57 14.91
CA PRO A 14 -3.61 4.83 15.54
C PRO A 14 -2.48 5.87 15.50
N GLY A 15 -2.80 7.09 15.05
CA GLY A 15 -1.83 8.17 14.89
C GLY A 15 -0.84 7.99 13.72
N GLY A 16 -1.02 6.96 12.89
CA GLY A 16 -0.26 6.77 11.65
C GLY A 16 -0.68 7.74 10.55
N SER A 17 0.10 7.77 9.47
CA SER A 17 -0.18 8.56 8.27
C SER A 17 -0.27 7.69 7.02
N VAL A 18 -0.93 8.24 6.02
CA VAL A 18 -0.90 7.77 4.63
C VAL A 18 -0.45 8.92 3.76
N THR A 19 0.57 8.69 2.94
CA THR A 19 1.15 9.66 2.01
C THR A 19 0.89 9.19 0.58
N VAL A 20 0.30 10.06 -0.24
CA VAL A 20 0.12 9.82 -1.67
C VAL A 20 0.98 10.80 -2.43
N THR A 21 1.85 10.31 -3.30
CA THR A 21 2.70 11.13 -4.16
C THR A 21 2.44 10.83 -5.62
N ALA A 22 2.50 11.86 -6.46
CA ALA A 22 2.49 11.74 -7.91
C ALA A 22 3.67 12.55 -8.45
N GLU A 23 4.56 11.89 -9.17
CA GLU A 23 5.77 12.50 -9.70
C GLU A 23 6.09 11.98 -11.09
N LYS A 24 6.80 12.80 -11.89
CA LYS A 24 7.26 12.38 -13.21
C LYS A 24 8.63 11.73 -13.08
N ARG A 25 8.77 10.47 -13.48
CA ARG A 25 10.04 9.72 -13.49
C ARG A 25 10.22 9.03 -14.84
N GLY A 26 11.34 9.26 -15.51
CA GLY A 26 11.65 8.58 -16.78
C GLY A 26 10.64 8.83 -17.92
N GLY A 27 9.91 9.95 -17.89
CA GLY A 27 8.85 10.25 -18.86
C GLY A 27 7.47 9.73 -18.47
N GLU A 28 7.38 8.88 -17.44
CA GLU A 28 6.13 8.33 -16.91
C GLU A 28 5.66 9.08 -15.67
N THR A 29 4.36 8.99 -15.37
CA THR A 29 3.82 9.46 -14.10
C THR A 29 3.77 8.30 -13.12
N VAL A 30 4.52 8.41 -12.02
CA VAL A 30 4.57 7.42 -10.96
C VAL A 30 3.67 7.90 -9.82
N LEU A 31 2.67 7.08 -9.48
CA LEU A 31 1.81 7.28 -8.31
C LEU A 31 2.24 6.30 -7.22
N SER A 32 2.60 6.83 -6.04
CA SER A 32 2.95 6.02 -4.87
C SER A 32 1.96 6.26 -3.73
N VAL A 33 1.61 5.19 -3.02
CA VAL A 33 0.84 5.23 -1.77
C VAL A 33 1.68 4.55 -0.70
N ALA A 34 1.98 5.25 0.39
CA ALA A 34 2.78 4.74 1.49
C ALA A 34 2.06 4.99 2.81
N ASP A 35 2.02 3.98 3.68
CA ASP A 35 1.49 4.09 5.03
C ASP A 35 2.57 3.79 6.09
N THR A 36 2.22 3.97 7.36
CA THR A 36 3.10 3.72 8.51
C THR A 36 2.57 2.58 9.40
N GLY A 37 1.73 1.72 8.82
CA GLY A 37 1.10 0.59 9.47
C GLY A 37 2.06 -0.57 9.73
N ILE A 38 1.47 -1.72 10.01
CA ILE A 38 2.20 -2.94 10.38
C ILE A 38 3.03 -3.54 9.23
N GLY A 39 2.76 -3.11 8.00
CA GLY A 39 3.38 -3.68 6.79
C GLY A 39 2.86 -5.08 6.47
N ILE A 40 3.50 -5.72 5.49
CA ILE A 40 3.16 -7.08 5.04
C ILE A 40 4.33 -8.01 5.43
N PRO A 41 4.07 -9.08 6.22
CA PRO A 41 5.10 -10.08 6.55
C PRO A 41 5.78 -10.63 5.29
N TYR A 42 7.09 -10.90 5.38
CA TYR A 42 7.92 -11.25 4.22
C TYR A 42 7.42 -12.48 3.47
N GLU A 43 6.99 -13.51 4.20
CA GLU A 43 6.43 -14.75 3.65
C GLU A 43 5.15 -14.55 2.82
N HIS A 44 4.48 -13.41 2.99
CA HIS A 44 3.21 -13.10 2.34
C HIS A 44 3.36 -12.13 1.17
N GLN A 45 4.50 -11.42 1.02
CA GLN A 45 4.68 -10.36 0.02
C GLN A 45 4.51 -10.86 -1.43
N ASN A 46 4.96 -12.07 -1.74
CA ASN A 46 4.82 -12.64 -3.09
C ASN A 46 3.37 -13.02 -3.46
N ARG A 47 2.49 -13.08 -2.46
CA ARG A 47 1.12 -13.60 -2.61
C ARG A 47 0.06 -12.51 -2.58
N VAL A 48 0.41 -11.26 -2.24
CA VAL A 48 -0.58 -10.17 -2.10
C VAL A 48 -1.28 -9.78 -3.41
N PHE A 49 -0.77 -10.24 -4.55
CA PHE A 49 -1.40 -10.09 -5.86
C PHE A 49 -2.24 -11.30 -6.27
N GLU A 50 -2.25 -12.39 -5.49
CA GLU A 50 -3.15 -13.52 -5.68
C GLU A 50 -4.59 -13.09 -5.41
N ARG A 51 -5.51 -13.52 -6.27
CA ARG A 51 -6.92 -13.20 -6.10
C ARG A 51 -7.45 -13.83 -4.80
N PHE A 52 -8.18 -13.04 -4.01
CA PHE A 52 -8.78 -13.42 -2.73
C PHE A 52 -7.79 -13.69 -1.59
N TYR A 53 -6.49 -13.46 -1.80
CA TYR A 53 -5.51 -13.63 -0.73
C TYR A 53 -5.55 -12.45 0.26
N ARG A 54 -5.60 -12.78 1.55
CA ARG A 54 -5.45 -11.85 2.67
C ARG A 54 -4.83 -12.59 3.85
N VAL A 55 -4.03 -11.88 4.63
CA VAL A 55 -3.52 -12.38 5.91
C VAL A 55 -4.57 -11.97 6.94
N ASP A 56 -5.14 -12.94 7.66
CA ASP A 56 -6.14 -12.68 8.71
C ASP A 56 -5.50 -12.02 9.95
#